data_AF-A0A3B8UMT0-F1
#
_entry.id   AF-A0A3B8UMT0-F1
#
_cell.length_a   1.000
_cell.length_b   1.000
_cell.length_c   1.000
_cell.angle_alpha   90.00
_cell.angle_beta   90.00
_cell.angle_gamma   90.00
#
_symmetry.space_group_name_H-M   'P 1'
#
loop_
_entity.id
_entity.type
_entity.pdbx_description
1 polymer ?
#
loop_
_entity_poly.entity_id
_entity_poly.type
_entity_poly.pdbx_seq_one_letter_code
_entity_poly.pdbx_strand_id
1 'polypeptide(L)'
;MSQPRTLYQKVWDRHVVVPETAETPGVMYVDLHLVHEVTSPQAFSEIEARGLKVRRPGRTFATLDHSTPTLPAGPDGQRPYVTEQARRQVETLEANCARHGVELAGWGSDQRGVVHVMGPELGLTQPGMTVVCGDSHTATHGAFGALAFGIGTSEVGHVLATQCLLQRRAKSMRVTVDGALRSGVSGKDVALAVIAAIGFGGGTGYVIEYAGEAVRALDMEGRMTLCNMSIEAGARAGMIAPDQTTVDWLRGRRHVPADYEAAVADWLGLATDPGAVF
;
A
#
# COMPACT_ATOMS: atom_id res chain seq x y z
N MET A 1 14.84 17.23 -24.79
CA MET A 1 14.20 17.29 -23.46
C MET A 1 13.44 15.99 -23.28
N SER A 2 13.58 15.29 -22.16
CA SER A 2 12.78 14.09 -21.88
C SER A 2 11.29 14.45 -21.83
N GLN A 3 10.42 13.55 -22.26
CA GLN A 3 8.97 13.73 -22.17
C GLN A 3 8.55 13.95 -20.71
N PRO A 4 7.70 14.95 -20.39
CA PRO A 4 7.17 15.14 -19.03
C PRO A 4 6.42 13.91 -18.54
N ARG A 5 6.65 13.52 -17.27
CA ARG A 5 6.07 12.31 -16.68
C ARG A 5 5.20 12.60 -15.46
N THR A 6 4.13 11.82 -15.31
CA THR A 6 3.32 11.80 -14.09
C THR A 6 4.07 11.12 -12.94
N LEU A 7 3.64 11.35 -11.70
CA LEU A 7 4.13 10.65 -10.52
C LEU A 7 4.04 9.14 -10.72
N TYR A 8 2.87 8.65 -11.15
CA TYR A 8 2.67 7.24 -11.44
C TYR A 8 3.67 6.71 -12.48
N GLN A 9 3.91 7.45 -13.57
CA GLN A 9 4.88 7.02 -14.58
C GLN A 9 6.30 6.97 -14.01
N LYS A 10 6.71 7.96 -13.22
CA LYS A 10 8.03 7.97 -12.56
C LYS A 10 8.21 6.78 -11.64
N VAL A 11 7.19 6.44 -10.83
CA VAL A 11 7.25 5.28 -9.93
C VAL A 11 7.22 3.98 -10.72
N TRP A 12 6.33 3.83 -11.70
CA TRP A 12 6.28 2.64 -12.56
C TRP A 12 7.64 2.36 -13.23
N ASP A 13 8.21 3.37 -13.90
CA ASP A 13 9.45 3.22 -14.67
C ASP A 13 10.65 2.83 -13.78
N ARG A 14 10.64 3.17 -12.48
CA ARG A 14 11.68 2.76 -11.51
C ARG A 14 11.63 1.27 -11.16
N HIS A 15 10.49 0.59 -11.34
CA HIS A 15 10.26 -0.76 -10.82
C HIS A 15 10.01 -1.81 -11.91
N VAL A 16 9.92 -1.41 -13.18
CA VAL A 16 9.83 -2.37 -14.29
C VAL A 16 11.14 -3.12 -14.41
N VAL A 17 11.08 -4.44 -14.20
CA VAL A 17 12.18 -5.39 -14.43
C VAL A 17 12.17 -5.87 -15.87
N VAL A 18 10.98 -6.19 -16.38
CA VAL A 18 10.76 -6.57 -17.77
C VAL A 18 9.57 -5.76 -18.29
N PRO A 19 9.73 -4.99 -19.39
CA PRO A 19 8.62 -4.22 -19.94
C PRO A 19 7.52 -5.15 -20.48
N GLU A 20 6.29 -4.66 -20.49
CA GLU A 20 5.18 -5.40 -21.08
C GLU A 20 5.28 -5.45 -22.61
N THR A 21 4.71 -6.50 -23.22
CA THR A 21 4.49 -6.60 -24.66
C THR A 21 3.00 -6.60 -24.96
N ALA A 22 2.58 -6.62 -26.24
CA ALA A 22 1.16 -6.78 -26.55
C ALA A 22 0.60 -8.10 -25.97
N GLU A 23 1.41 -9.16 -25.98
CA GLU A 23 1.03 -10.51 -25.59
C GLU A 23 1.18 -10.78 -24.09
N THR A 24 2.15 -10.15 -23.42
CA THR A 24 2.52 -10.47 -22.04
C THR A 24 2.55 -9.26 -21.11
N PRO A 25 2.06 -9.37 -19.86
CA PRO A 25 2.24 -8.32 -18.86
C PRO A 25 3.73 -8.08 -18.55
N GLY A 26 4.03 -6.88 -18.07
CA GLY A 26 5.37 -6.56 -17.58
C GLY A 26 5.64 -7.24 -16.24
N VAL A 27 6.92 -7.34 -15.89
CA VAL A 27 7.36 -7.81 -14.57
C VAL A 27 7.76 -6.59 -13.75
N MET A 28 7.09 -6.37 -12.63
CA MET A 28 7.33 -5.25 -11.72
C MET A 28 7.90 -5.75 -10.40
N TYR A 29 8.97 -5.11 -9.94
CA TYR A 29 9.55 -5.35 -8.62
C TYR A 29 8.67 -4.76 -7.52
N VAL A 30 8.60 -5.44 -6.37
CA VAL A 30 7.85 -5.02 -5.18
C VAL A 30 8.81 -4.57 -4.07
N ASP A 31 8.73 -3.33 -3.62
CA ASP A 31 9.57 -2.83 -2.52
C ASP A 31 9.08 -3.25 -1.14
N LEU A 32 7.77 -3.28 -0.95
CA LEU A 32 7.13 -3.64 0.31
C LEU A 32 5.95 -4.58 0.05
N HIS A 33 6.00 -5.74 0.69
CA HIS A 33 4.92 -6.71 0.72
C HIS A 33 4.33 -6.76 2.12
N LEU A 34 3.08 -6.32 2.26
CA LEU A 34 2.37 -6.43 3.53
C LEU A 34 1.52 -7.70 3.51
N VAL A 35 1.45 -8.41 4.62
CA VAL A 35 0.64 -9.63 4.74
C VAL A 35 -0.15 -9.64 6.04
N HIS A 36 -1.30 -10.30 6.00
CA HIS A 36 -2.19 -10.52 7.14
C HIS A 36 -2.74 -11.96 7.08
N GLU A 37 -3.47 -12.36 8.11
CA GLU A 37 -3.80 -13.76 8.39
C GLU A 37 -4.88 -14.36 7.47
N VAL A 38 -5.56 -13.54 6.66
CA VAL A 38 -6.69 -14.02 5.83
C VAL A 38 -6.22 -14.54 4.49
N THR A 39 -5.33 -13.82 3.81
CA THR A 39 -4.98 -14.06 2.39
C THR A 39 -3.61 -14.66 2.17
N SER A 40 -2.75 -14.67 3.21
CA SER A 40 -1.38 -15.20 3.14
C SER A 40 -1.20 -16.70 3.46
N PRO A 41 -2.07 -17.41 4.23
CA PRO A 41 -1.82 -18.81 4.58
C PRO A 41 -1.63 -19.76 3.38
N GLN A 42 -2.44 -19.60 2.34
CA GLN A 42 -2.34 -20.42 1.12
C GLN A 42 -1.07 -20.07 0.34
N ALA A 43 -0.68 -18.79 0.29
CA ALA A 43 0.54 -18.37 -0.39
C ALA A 43 1.79 -18.99 0.26
N PHE A 44 1.86 -19.04 1.59
CA PHE A 44 2.95 -19.75 2.28
C PHE A 44 2.91 -21.26 2.04
N SER A 45 1.72 -21.88 2.06
CA SER A 45 1.57 -23.31 1.71
C SER A 45 2.09 -23.62 0.30
N GLU A 46 1.86 -22.73 -0.67
CA GLU A 46 2.39 -22.87 -2.04
C GLU A 46 3.91 -22.80 -2.10
N ILE A 47 4.54 -21.91 -1.31
CA ILE A 47 6.00 -21.84 -1.19
C ILE A 47 6.55 -23.17 -0.70
N GLU A 48 5.95 -23.76 0.33
CA GLU A 48 6.39 -25.04 0.89
C GLU A 48 6.17 -26.21 -0.05
N ALA A 49 4.97 -26.32 -0.62
CA ALA A 49 4.63 -27.41 -1.53
C ALA A 49 5.56 -27.47 -2.76
N ARG A 50 6.08 -26.32 -3.18
CA ARG A 50 7.03 -26.20 -4.30
C ARG A 50 8.49 -26.28 -3.88
N GLY A 51 8.79 -26.45 -2.59
CA GLY A 51 10.15 -26.47 -2.07
C GLY A 51 10.89 -25.13 -2.24
N LEU A 52 10.15 -24.02 -2.31
CA LEU A 52 10.70 -22.67 -2.47
C LEU A 52 10.99 -22.04 -1.11
N LYS A 53 11.71 -20.92 -1.14
CA LYS A 53 11.92 -20.05 0.02
C LYS A 53 11.30 -18.68 -0.27
N VAL A 54 10.89 -17.99 0.78
CA VAL A 54 10.55 -16.56 0.67
C VAL A 54 11.81 -15.80 0.21
N ARG A 55 11.69 -15.11 -0.93
CA ARG A 55 12.82 -14.51 -1.66
C ARG A 55 13.46 -13.34 -0.93
N ARG A 56 12.64 -12.45 -0.34
CA ARG A 56 13.07 -11.31 0.47
C ARG A 56 12.22 -11.20 1.75
N PRO A 57 12.49 -12.01 2.79
CA PRO A 57 11.76 -11.92 4.05
C PRO A 57 11.81 -10.50 4.66
N GLY A 58 12.94 -9.80 4.56
CA GLY A 58 13.10 -8.42 5.03
C GLY A 58 12.39 -7.34 4.19
N ARG A 59 11.67 -7.72 3.12
CA ARG A 59 10.75 -6.84 2.37
C ARG A 59 9.29 -7.24 2.56
N THR A 60 9.04 -8.25 3.40
CA THR A 60 7.70 -8.69 3.78
C THR A 60 7.47 -8.37 5.25
N PHE A 61 6.35 -7.74 5.57
CA PHE A 61 5.99 -7.41 6.96
C PHE A 61 4.55 -7.86 7.24
N ALA A 62 4.35 -8.51 8.37
CA ALA A 62 3.07 -9.09 8.75
C ALA A 62 2.44 -8.36 9.94
N THR A 63 1.11 -8.33 9.99
CA THR A 63 0.33 -7.92 11.18
C THR A 63 -0.85 -8.86 11.39
N LEU A 64 -1.43 -8.83 12.59
CA LEU A 64 -2.69 -9.50 12.91
C LEU A 64 -3.77 -8.42 13.09
N ASP A 65 -4.76 -8.36 12.20
CA ASP A 65 -5.76 -7.28 12.20
C ASP A 65 -7.17 -7.62 11.66
N HIS A 66 -7.39 -8.80 11.09
CA HIS A 66 -8.67 -9.17 10.45
C HIS A 66 -9.50 -10.17 11.27
N SER A 67 -8.85 -11.17 11.86
CA SER A 67 -9.42 -12.30 12.60
C SER A 67 -9.13 -12.20 14.10
N THR A 68 -8.73 -11.02 14.56
CA THR A 68 -8.37 -10.74 15.95
C THR A 68 -9.59 -10.27 16.75
N PRO A 69 -9.88 -10.87 17.92
CA PRO A 69 -10.85 -10.32 18.86
C PRO A 69 -10.45 -8.92 19.36
N THR A 70 -11.45 -8.06 19.56
CA THR A 70 -11.27 -6.73 20.18
C THR A 70 -11.19 -6.80 21.70
N LEU A 71 -11.67 -7.89 22.30
CA LEU A 71 -11.59 -8.14 23.74
C LEU A 71 -10.21 -8.71 24.14
N PRO A 72 -9.73 -8.40 25.36
CA PRO A 72 -8.50 -8.98 25.87
C PRO A 72 -8.62 -10.50 26.05
N ALA A 73 -7.48 -11.16 26.26
CA ALA A 73 -7.46 -12.55 26.66
C ALA A 73 -8.19 -12.75 28.01
N GLY A 74 -8.87 -13.87 28.16
CA GLY A 74 -9.51 -14.28 29.40
C GLY A 74 -8.50 -14.70 30.48
N PRO A 75 -8.98 -15.02 31.69
CA PRO A 75 -8.13 -15.46 32.80
C PRO A 75 -7.31 -16.74 32.51
N ASP A 76 -7.77 -17.55 31.55
CA ASP A 76 -7.11 -18.75 31.03
C ASP A 76 -6.03 -18.45 29.97
N GLY A 77 -5.77 -17.16 29.68
CA GLY A 77 -4.85 -16.71 28.65
C GLY A 77 -5.39 -16.87 27.22
N GLN A 78 -6.60 -17.41 27.04
CA GLN A 78 -7.20 -17.62 25.73
C GLN A 78 -7.88 -16.35 25.24
N ARG A 79 -7.81 -16.11 23.93
CA ARG A 79 -8.51 -14.99 23.31
C ARG A 79 -9.89 -15.43 22.84
N PRO A 80 -10.93 -14.60 22.99
CA PRO A 80 -12.30 -14.96 22.63
C PRO A 80 -12.52 -14.87 21.12
N TYR A 81 -11.90 -15.78 20.37
CA TYR A 81 -12.12 -15.91 18.93
C TYR A 81 -13.57 -16.24 18.63
N VAL A 82 -14.15 -15.52 17.65
CA VAL A 82 -15.54 -15.73 17.23
C VAL A 82 -15.72 -17.12 16.62
N THR A 83 -14.69 -17.62 15.92
CA THR A 83 -14.68 -18.96 15.31
C THR A 83 -13.32 -19.62 15.44
N GLU A 84 -13.31 -20.95 15.40
CA GLU A 84 -12.09 -21.76 15.33
C GLU A 84 -11.28 -21.46 14.05
N GLN A 85 -11.95 -21.09 12.95
CA GLN A 85 -11.28 -20.67 11.72
C GLN A 85 -10.47 -19.39 11.92
N ALA A 86 -11.03 -18.38 12.61
CA ALA A 86 -10.32 -17.14 12.92
C ALA A 86 -9.08 -17.38 13.78
N ARG A 87 -9.19 -18.28 14.78
CA ARG A 87 -8.05 -18.72 15.59
C ARG A 87 -6.95 -19.35 14.72
N ARG A 88 -7.33 -20.30 13.86
CA ARG A 88 -6.39 -20.99 12.96
C ARG A 88 -5.69 -20.05 11.99
N GLN A 89 -6.39 -19.04 11.46
CA GLN A 89 -5.78 -18.06 10.56
C GLN A 89 -4.63 -17.33 11.25
N VAL A 90 -4.87 -16.82 12.47
CA VAL A 90 -3.86 -16.13 13.27
C VAL A 90 -2.67 -17.04 13.59
N GLU A 91 -2.92 -18.23 14.12
CA GLU A 91 -1.86 -19.18 14.49
C GLU A 91 -1.04 -19.63 13.27
N THR A 92 -1.70 -19.79 12.12
CA THR A 92 -1.02 -20.15 10.87
C THR A 92 -0.09 -19.04 10.39
N LEU A 93 -0.51 -17.77 10.47
CA LEU A 93 0.36 -16.65 10.13
C LEU A 93 1.56 -16.56 11.09
N GLU A 94 1.34 -16.69 12.40
CA GLU A 94 2.43 -16.71 13.39
C GLU A 94 3.47 -17.79 13.09
N ALA A 95 3.00 -19.02 12.81
CA ALA A 95 3.86 -20.14 12.46
C ALA A 95 4.63 -19.90 11.15
N ASN A 96 3.96 -19.37 10.12
CA ASN A 96 4.58 -19.07 8.83
C ASN A 96 5.63 -17.97 8.94
N CYS A 97 5.33 -16.88 9.66
CA CYS A 97 6.27 -15.79 9.88
C CYS A 97 7.54 -16.28 10.60
N ALA A 98 7.38 -17.05 11.67
CA ALA A 98 8.51 -17.65 12.40
C ALA A 98 9.34 -18.59 11.51
N ARG A 99 8.69 -19.43 10.71
CA ARG A 99 9.34 -20.39 9.82
C ARG A 99 10.13 -19.73 8.69
N HIS A 100 9.61 -18.65 8.11
CA HIS A 100 10.19 -17.99 6.95
C HIS A 100 11.01 -16.74 7.28
N GLY A 101 11.11 -16.36 8.55
CA GLY A 101 11.84 -15.18 8.99
C GLY A 101 11.20 -13.87 8.54
N VAL A 102 9.86 -13.83 8.48
CA VAL A 102 9.08 -12.62 8.18
C VAL A 102 8.78 -11.91 9.50
N GLU A 103 9.06 -10.61 9.57
CA GLU A 103 8.73 -9.80 10.75
C GLU A 103 7.22 -9.72 10.94
N LEU A 104 6.75 -9.94 12.17
CA LEU A 104 5.34 -9.97 12.53
C LEU A 104 5.06 -9.04 13.71
N ALA A 105 4.22 -8.04 13.49
CA ALA A 105 3.56 -7.29 14.56
C ALA A 105 2.41 -8.13 15.16
N GLY A 106 2.78 -9.14 15.96
CA GLY A 106 1.85 -10.08 16.58
C GLY A 106 1.19 -9.54 17.86
N TRP A 107 0.52 -10.42 18.61
CA TRP A 107 -0.27 -10.04 19.79
C TRP A 107 0.47 -9.25 20.88
N GLY A 108 1.77 -9.50 21.04
CA GLY A 108 2.62 -8.82 22.03
C GLY A 108 3.32 -7.57 21.51
N SER A 109 3.12 -7.21 20.24
CA SER A 109 3.76 -6.04 19.63
C SER A 109 2.95 -4.78 19.90
N ASP A 110 3.62 -3.73 20.35
CA ASP A 110 3.09 -2.36 20.44
C ASP A 110 2.89 -1.71 19.06
N GLN A 111 3.50 -2.28 18.03
CA GLN A 111 3.42 -1.83 16.63
C GLN A 111 2.28 -2.50 15.85
N ARG A 112 1.49 -3.36 16.49
CA ARG A 112 0.38 -4.03 15.84
C ARG A 112 -0.78 -3.06 15.62
N GLY A 113 -1.31 -3.06 14.40
CA GLY A 113 -2.50 -2.31 14.04
C GLY A 113 -3.03 -2.76 12.69
N VAL A 114 -4.07 -2.06 12.21
CA VAL A 114 -4.59 -2.23 10.86
C VAL A 114 -3.46 -2.04 9.85
N VAL A 115 -3.28 -2.98 8.94
CA VAL A 115 -2.10 -3.09 8.06
C VAL A 115 -1.77 -1.79 7.32
N HIS A 116 -2.78 -1.06 6.87
CA HIS A 116 -2.64 0.20 6.12
C HIS A 116 -2.43 1.44 7.01
N VAL A 117 -2.53 1.29 8.34
CA VAL A 117 -2.18 2.32 9.33
C VAL A 117 -0.79 2.03 9.91
N MET A 118 -0.55 0.77 10.29
CA MET A 118 0.73 0.29 10.81
C MET A 118 1.88 0.57 9.83
N GLY A 119 1.72 0.26 8.53
CA GLY A 119 2.77 0.48 7.54
C GLY A 119 3.29 1.93 7.51
N PRO A 120 2.41 2.93 7.37
CA PRO A 120 2.75 4.34 7.48
C PRO A 120 3.30 4.81 8.84
N GLU A 121 2.77 4.30 9.95
CA GLU A 121 3.22 4.67 11.30
C GLU A 121 4.66 4.24 11.57
N LEU A 122 5.03 3.05 11.09
CA LEU A 122 6.39 2.52 11.21
C LEU A 122 7.37 3.14 10.20
N GLY A 123 6.86 3.89 9.20
CA GLY A 123 7.66 4.41 8.10
C GLY A 123 8.09 3.34 7.09
N LEU A 124 7.38 2.19 7.05
CA LEU A 124 7.59 1.15 6.05
C LEU A 124 7.17 1.66 4.66
N THR A 125 6.11 2.46 4.62
CA THR A 125 5.62 3.10 3.39
C THR A 125 6.36 4.39 3.13
N GLN A 126 7.03 4.48 1.98
CA GLN A 126 7.80 5.65 1.59
C GLN A 126 7.51 6.06 0.15
N PRO A 127 7.72 7.34 -0.20
CA PRO A 127 7.49 7.82 -1.54
C PRO A 127 8.30 7.05 -2.58
N GLY A 128 7.66 6.79 -3.72
CA GLY A 128 8.29 6.11 -4.84
C GLY A 128 8.38 4.61 -4.74
N MET A 129 7.89 3.98 -3.66
CA MET A 129 7.86 2.52 -3.55
C MET A 129 6.71 1.89 -4.35
N THR A 130 6.86 0.62 -4.70
CA THR A 130 5.73 -0.29 -4.99
C THR A 130 5.32 -1.06 -3.74
N VAL A 131 4.05 -0.96 -3.36
CA VAL A 131 3.51 -1.59 -2.13
C VAL A 131 2.33 -2.49 -2.48
N VAL A 132 2.36 -3.74 -2.03
CA VAL A 132 1.27 -4.70 -2.28
C VAL A 132 0.87 -5.44 -1.02
N CYS A 133 -0.41 -5.78 -0.93
CA CYS A 133 -0.97 -6.61 0.12
C CYS A 133 -2.13 -7.44 -0.46
N GLY A 134 -2.46 -8.56 0.19
CA GLY A 134 -3.68 -9.32 -0.10
C GLY A 134 -4.99 -8.61 0.29
N ASP A 135 -4.97 -7.29 0.43
CA ASP A 135 -6.08 -6.44 0.86
C ASP A 135 -6.37 -5.37 -0.22
N SER A 136 -7.65 -5.12 -0.50
CA SER A 136 -8.09 -4.16 -1.52
C SER A 136 -7.69 -2.72 -1.24
N HIS A 137 -7.66 -2.33 0.02
CA HIS A 137 -7.44 -0.97 0.50
C HIS A 137 -5.97 -0.59 0.63
N THR A 138 -5.06 -1.43 0.10
CA THR A 138 -3.64 -1.11 -0.08
C THR A 138 -3.41 0.23 -0.82
N ALA A 139 -4.40 0.71 -1.58
CA ALA A 139 -4.38 2.04 -2.19
C ALA A 139 -4.09 3.17 -1.18
N THR A 140 -4.39 3.00 0.12
CA THR A 140 -4.04 3.96 1.20
C THR A 140 -2.60 4.44 1.14
N HIS A 141 -1.66 3.54 0.85
CA HIS A 141 -0.23 3.84 0.87
C HIS A 141 0.18 4.84 -0.23
N GLY A 142 -0.65 5.03 -1.27
CA GLY A 142 -0.37 6.02 -2.31
C GLY A 142 -0.52 7.47 -1.85
N ALA A 143 -1.06 7.71 -0.65
CA ALA A 143 -1.00 9.02 0.02
C ALA A 143 0.45 9.52 0.22
N PHE A 144 1.42 8.61 0.22
CA PHE A 144 2.85 8.88 0.30
C PHE A 144 3.52 9.01 -1.08
N GLY A 145 2.78 8.93 -2.18
CA GLY A 145 3.34 8.86 -3.52
C GLY A 145 3.93 7.50 -3.88
N ALA A 146 3.52 6.44 -3.17
CA ALA A 146 3.82 5.05 -3.52
C ALA A 146 2.79 4.49 -4.53
N LEU A 147 3.23 3.61 -5.44
CA LEU A 147 2.30 2.85 -6.28
C LEU A 147 1.83 1.64 -5.48
N ALA A 148 0.62 1.73 -4.91
CA ALA A 148 0.14 0.75 -3.95
C ALA A 148 -1.22 0.17 -4.32
N PHE A 149 -1.34 -1.15 -4.33
CA PHE A 149 -2.57 -1.83 -4.76
C PHE A 149 -2.72 -3.24 -4.19
N GLY A 150 -3.98 -3.66 -4.04
CA GLY A 150 -4.33 -5.01 -3.60
C GLY A 150 -4.05 -6.08 -4.65
N ILE A 151 -3.65 -7.25 -4.18
CA ILE A 151 -3.31 -8.42 -5.00
C ILE A 151 -4.05 -9.67 -4.53
N GLY A 152 -4.25 -10.63 -5.43
CA GLY A 152 -4.88 -11.91 -5.07
C GLY A 152 -3.92 -12.84 -4.31
N THR A 153 -4.45 -13.87 -3.65
CA THR A 153 -3.64 -14.87 -2.93
C THR A 153 -2.56 -15.54 -3.77
N SER A 154 -2.82 -15.87 -5.04
CA SER A 154 -1.78 -16.42 -5.92
C SER A 154 -0.67 -15.41 -6.22
N GLU A 155 -1.02 -14.13 -6.33
CA GLU A 155 -0.04 -13.05 -6.50
C GLU A 155 0.78 -12.84 -5.22
N VAL A 156 0.19 -12.97 -4.02
CA VAL A 156 0.93 -13.00 -2.74
C VAL A 156 2.00 -14.10 -2.81
N GLY A 157 1.64 -15.29 -3.28
CA GLY A 157 2.59 -16.39 -3.52
C GLY A 157 3.70 -16.03 -4.51
N HIS A 158 3.38 -15.33 -5.60
CA HIS A 158 4.38 -14.85 -6.56
C HIS A 158 5.36 -13.84 -5.94
N VAL A 159 4.89 -12.89 -5.13
CA VAL A 159 5.76 -11.94 -4.42
C VAL A 159 6.65 -12.68 -3.43
N LEU A 160 6.10 -13.60 -2.62
CA LEU A 160 6.90 -14.41 -1.71
C LEU A 160 7.99 -15.20 -2.45
N ALA A 161 7.67 -15.78 -3.61
CA ALA A 161 8.61 -16.60 -4.38
C ALA A 161 9.68 -15.79 -5.14
N THR A 162 9.34 -14.59 -5.62
CA THR A 162 10.16 -13.88 -6.63
C THR A 162 10.48 -12.43 -6.30
N GLN A 163 9.75 -11.81 -5.38
CA GLN A 163 9.69 -10.36 -5.14
C GLN A 163 9.18 -9.54 -6.35
N CYS A 164 8.55 -10.19 -7.32
CA CYS A 164 8.03 -9.54 -8.51
C CYS A 164 6.56 -9.96 -8.76
N LEU A 165 5.87 -9.12 -9.53
CA LEU A 165 4.51 -9.37 -10.00
C LEU A 165 4.38 -9.10 -11.49
N LEU A 166 3.51 -9.88 -12.13
CA LEU A 166 3.07 -9.60 -13.49
C LEU A 166 2.01 -8.49 -13.43
N GLN A 167 2.25 -7.38 -14.12
CA GLN A 167 1.33 -6.23 -14.14
C GLN A 167 1.22 -5.63 -15.54
N ARG A 168 0.01 -5.15 -15.86
CA ARG A 168 -0.25 -4.29 -17.01
C ARG A 168 -0.19 -2.84 -16.56
N ARG A 169 0.40 -1.96 -17.37
CA ARG A 169 0.45 -0.53 -17.04
C ARG A 169 -0.97 0.04 -17.12
N ALA A 170 -1.47 0.54 -16.00
CA ALA A 170 -2.71 1.32 -15.96
C ALA A 170 -2.52 2.67 -16.68
N LYS A 171 -3.63 3.31 -17.07
CA LYS A 171 -3.64 4.69 -17.55
C LYS A 171 -3.51 5.68 -16.39
N SER A 172 -3.13 6.93 -16.66
CA SER A 172 -3.10 7.98 -15.64
C SER A 172 -4.44 8.72 -15.64
N MET A 173 -4.95 9.09 -14.48
CA MET A 173 -6.09 10.00 -14.34
C MET A 173 -5.71 11.06 -13.32
N ARG A 174 -6.07 12.32 -13.55
CA ARG A 174 -5.92 13.37 -12.55
C ARG A 174 -7.27 13.83 -12.05
N VAL A 175 -7.40 13.89 -10.72
CA VAL A 175 -8.51 14.54 -10.04
C VAL A 175 -7.96 15.76 -9.32
N THR A 176 -8.33 16.95 -9.79
CA THR A 176 -7.93 18.22 -9.18
C THR A 176 -9.06 18.77 -8.33
N VAL A 177 -8.78 19.02 -7.05
CA VAL A 177 -9.71 19.63 -6.09
C VAL A 177 -9.13 20.96 -5.63
N ASP A 178 -9.65 22.05 -6.20
CA ASP A 178 -9.17 23.41 -5.95
C ASP A 178 -10.03 24.16 -4.93
N GLY A 179 -9.42 25.16 -4.29
CA GLY A 179 -10.00 25.93 -3.19
C GLY A 179 -9.77 25.30 -1.82
N ALA A 180 -10.10 26.07 -0.78
CA ALA A 180 -9.98 25.64 0.60
C ALA A 180 -11.21 24.82 1.04
N LEU A 181 -10.97 23.73 1.77
CA LEU A 181 -12.03 22.98 2.44
C LEU A 181 -12.65 23.85 3.55
N ARG A 182 -13.99 23.82 3.64
CA ARG A 182 -14.70 24.51 4.71
C ARG A 182 -14.50 23.79 6.04
N SER A 183 -14.68 24.50 7.15
CA SER A 183 -14.67 23.89 8.49
C SER A 183 -15.61 22.68 8.56
N GLY A 184 -15.11 21.56 9.06
CA GLY A 184 -15.84 20.29 9.15
C GLY A 184 -15.83 19.44 7.88
N VAL A 185 -15.21 19.91 6.78
CA VAL A 185 -15.00 19.12 5.56
C VAL A 185 -13.60 18.51 5.60
N SER A 186 -13.53 17.21 5.36
CA SER A 186 -12.32 16.38 5.53
C SER A 186 -11.93 15.65 4.24
N GLY A 187 -10.82 14.92 4.28
CA GLY A 187 -10.41 14.02 3.18
C GLY A 187 -11.48 12.97 2.84
N LYS A 188 -12.31 12.56 3.82
CA LYS A 188 -13.45 11.66 3.60
C LYS A 188 -14.50 12.28 2.69
N ASP A 189 -14.85 13.54 2.93
CA ASP A 189 -15.86 14.25 2.14
C ASP A 189 -15.36 14.48 0.71
N VAL A 190 -14.07 14.79 0.54
CA VAL A 190 -13.42 14.85 -0.78
C VAL A 190 -13.52 13.51 -1.49
N ALA A 191 -13.17 12.40 -0.82
CA ALA A 191 -13.24 11.07 -1.42
C ALA A 191 -14.66 10.71 -1.88
N LEU A 192 -15.66 10.93 -1.02
CA LEU A 192 -17.06 10.68 -1.34
C LEU A 192 -17.55 11.57 -2.50
N ALA A 193 -17.14 12.83 -2.55
CA ALA A 193 -17.48 13.73 -3.65
C ALA A 193 -16.87 13.27 -4.98
N VAL A 194 -15.61 12.80 -4.97
CA VAL A 194 -14.97 12.23 -6.16
C VAL A 194 -15.70 10.97 -6.62
N ILE A 195 -15.98 10.02 -5.72
CA ILE A 195 -16.73 8.80 -6.05
C ILE A 195 -18.11 9.14 -6.61
N ALA A 196 -18.80 10.12 -6.03
CA ALA A 196 -20.10 10.56 -6.54
C ALA A 196 -20.01 11.17 -7.95
N ALA A 197 -18.90 11.86 -8.27
CA ALA A 197 -18.68 12.50 -9.57
C ALA A 197 -18.31 11.51 -10.68
N ILE A 198 -17.45 10.53 -10.41
CA ILE A 198 -16.97 9.57 -11.42
C ILE A 198 -17.66 8.20 -11.38
N GLY A 199 -18.40 7.92 -10.31
CA GLY A 199 -19.10 6.65 -10.08
C GLY A 199 -18.18 5.52 -9.60
N PHE A 200 -18.78 4.39 -9.20
CA PHE A 200 -18.07 3.24 -8.62
C PHE A 200 -17.05 2.57 -9.56
N GLY A 201 -17.16 2.81 -10.87
CA GLY A 201 -16.27 2.28 -11.90
C GLY A 201 -15.51 3.35 -12.67
N GLY A 202 -15.61 4.62 -12.29
CA GLY A 202 -15.04 5.75 -13.03
C GLY A 202 -13.52 5.68 -13.16
N GLY A 203 -12.84 5.10 -12.18
CA GLY A 203 -11.40 4.89 -12.17
C GLY A 203 -10.92 3.59 -12.82
N THR A 204 -11.81 2.77 -13.39
CA THR A 204 -11.44 1.44 -13.91
C THR A 204 -10.33 1.53 -14.95
N GLY A 205 -9.22 0.83 -14.71
CA GLY A 205 -8.05 0.83 -15.59
C GLY A 205 -7.11 2.04 -15.41
N TYR A 206 -7.36 2.89 -14.42
CA TYR A 206 -6.55 4.07 -14.11
C TYR A 206 -5.87 3.95 -12.74
N VAL A 207 -4.74 4.65 -12.62
CA VAL A 207 -4.22 5.16 -11.35
C VAL A 207 -4.61 6.63 -11.26
N ILE A 208 -5.29 6.99 -10.17
CA ILE A 208 -5.74 8.36 -9.92
C ILE A 208 -4.65 9.12 -9.19
N GLU A 209 -4.19 10.23 -9.75
CA GLU A 209 -3.38 11.22 -9.05
C GLU A 209 -4.28 12.34 -8.52
N TYR A 210 -4.34 12.49 -7.20
CA TYR A 210 -5.09 13.56 -6.55
C TYR A 210 -4.20 14.80 -6.42
N ALA A 211 -4.71 15.94 -6.87
CA ALA A 211 -4.01 17.21 -6.88
C ALA A 211 -4.94 18.37 -6.51
N GLY A 212 -4.39 19.58 -6.47
CA GLY A 212 -5.13 20.81 -6.16
C GLY A 212 -4.88 21.32 -4.74
N GLU A 213 -5.38 22.53 -4.49
CA GLU A 213 -5.19 23.22 -3.21
C GLU A 213 -5.75 22.43 -2.01
N ALA A 214 -6.97 21.90 -2.15
CA ALA A 214 -7.62 21.15 -1.08
C ALA A 214 -6.82 19.92 -0.68
N VAL A 215 -6.28 19.17 -1.66
CA VAL A 215 -5.50 17.95 -1.42
C VAL A 215 -4.18 18.28 -0.72
N ARG A 216 -3.49 19.37 -1.12
CA ARG A 216 -2.25 19.81 -0.44
C ARG A 216 -2.51 20.24 1.00
N ALA A 217 -3.67 20.85 1.26
CA ALA A 217 -4.05 21.30 2.61
C ALA A 217 -4.43 20.17 3.58
N LEU A 218 -4.66 18.94 3.08
CA LEU A 218 -4.88 17.77 3.93
C LEU A 218 -3.59 17.39 4.67
N ASP A 219 -3.74 17.00 5.94
CA ASP A 219 -2.73 16.23 6.67
C ASP A 219 -2.57 14.81 6.08
N MET A 220 -1.59 14.06 6.57
CA MET A 220 -1.35 12.70 6.04
C MET A 220 -2.53 11.75 6.26
N GLU A 221 -3.27 11.87 7.36
CA GLU A 221 -4.42 11.01 7.64
C GLU A 221 -5.58 11.28 6.67
N GLY A 222 -5.83 12.56 6.35
CA GLY A 222 -6.78 12.98 5.32
C GLY A 222 -6.38 12.49 3.93
N ARG A 223 -5.08 12.55 3.60
CA ARG A 223 -4.54 12.00 2.34
C ARG A 223 -4.67 10.49 2.27
N MET A 224 -4.34 9.79 3.37
CA MET A 224 -4.52 8.33 3.51
C MET A 224 -5.98 7.94 3.34
N THR A 225 -6.92 8.69 3.93
CA THR A 225 -8.35 8.49 3.75
C THR A 225 -8.78 8.66 2.29
N LEU A 226 -8.27 9.68 1.59
CA LEU A 226 -8.58 9.93 0.19
C LEU A 226 -8.07 8.79 -0.72
N CYS A 227 -6.81 8.37 -0.56
CA CYS A 227 -6.23 7.28 -1.36
C CYS A 227 -6.80 5.90 -0.99
N ASN A 228 -7.17 5.68 0.27
CA ASN A 228 -7.86 4.47 0.71
C ASN A 228 -9.12 4.22 -0.12
N MET A 229 -9.89 5.29 -0.33
CA MET A 229 -11.18 5.23 -0.99
C MET A 229 -11.14 5.25 -2.53
N SER A 230 -9.94 5.21 -3.12
CA SER A 230 -9.80 5.14 -4.59
C SER A 230 -10.35 3.83 -5.15
N ILE A 231 -10.34 2.76 -4.35
CA ILE A 231 -10.83 1.44 -4.77
C ILE A 231 -12.37 1.43 -4.92
N GLU A 232 -13.09 2.21 -4.12
CA GLU A 232 -14.54 2.41 -4.24
C GLU A 232 -14.94 3.17 -5.52
N ALA A 233 -14.00 3.89 -6.14
CA ALA A 233 -14.17 4.47 -7.49
C ALA A 233 -13.72 3.52 -8.62
N GLY A 234 -13.27 2.30 -8.29
CA GLY A 234 -12.79 1.30 -9.23
C GLY A 234 -11.36 1.53 -9.73
N ALA A 235 -10.63 2.48 -9.14
CA ALA A 235 -9.25 2.74 -9.53
C ALA A 235 -8.31 1.62 -9.06
N ARG A 236 -7.22 1.40 -9.82
CA ARG A 236 -6.18 0.45 -9.42
C ARG A 236 -5.43 0.93 -8.17
N ALA A 237 -5.19 2.23 -8.11
CA ALA A 237 -4.55 2.92 -6.99
C ALA A 237 -4.91 4.41 -7.01
N GLY A 238 -4.80 5.05 -5.85
CA GLY A 238 -4.78 6.50 -5.71
C GLY A 238 -3.40 6.97 -5.26
N MET A 239 -2.89 8.08 -5.80
CA MET A 239 -1.58 8.62 -5.46
C MET A 239 -1.64 10.13 -5.21
N ILE A 240 -0.85 10.60 -4.25
CA ILE A 240 -0.62 12.03 -3.97
C ILE A 240 0.88 12.28 -4.05
N ALA A 241 1.28 13.35 -4.74
CA ALA A 241 2.70 13.72 -4.81
C ALA A 241 3.24 14.06 -3.42
N PRO A 242 4.42 13.54 -3.04
CA PRO A 242 5.02 13.85 -1.76
C PRO A 242 5.39 15.33 -1.68
N ASP A 243 5.13 15.93 -0.52
CA ASP A 243 5.47 17.32 -0.20
C ASP A 243 5.96 17.44 1.25
N GLN A 244 6.04 18.66 1.77
CA GLN A 244 6.53 18.90 3.13
C GLN A 244 5.74 18.13 4.20
N THR A 245 4.43 18.00 4.04
CA THR A 245 3.58 17.24 4.96
C THR A 245 3.98 15.77 4.98
N THR A 246 4.32 15.21 3.82
CA THR A 246 4.78 13.82 3.69
C THR A 246 6.16 13.62 4.33
N VAL A 247 7.10 14.52 4.09
CA VAL A 247 8.46 14.36 4.64
C VAL A 247 8.48 14.55 6.16
N ASP A 248 7.72 15.51 6.68
CA ASP A 248 7.60 15.76 8.12
C ASP A 248 6.96 14.57 8.83
N TRP A 249 5.95 13.95 8.22
CA TRP A 249 5.41 12.69 8.72
C TRP A 249 6.48 11.60 8.77
N LEU A 250 7.33 11.44 7.76
CA LEU A 250 8.30 10.34 7.76
C LEU A 250 9.46 10.53 8.74
N ARG A 251 9.74 11.76 9.17
CA ARG A 251 10.90 12.07 10.01
C ARG A 251 10.93 11.24 11.29
N GLY A 252 12.07 10.60 11.54
CA GLY A 252 12.34 9.86 12.79
C GLY A 252 11.62 8.52 12.93
N ARG A 253 10.86 8.07 11.92
CA ARG A 253 10.19 6.75 11.95
C ARG A 253 11.18 5.61 11.77
N ARG A 254 10.88 4.47 12.40
CA ARG A 254 11.77 3.31 12.55
C ARG A 254 12.40 2.82 11.24
N HIS A 255 11.62 2.77 10.16
CA HIS A 255 12.06 2.20 8.88
C HIS A 255 12.51 3.23 7.85
N VAL A 256 12.54 4.51 8.22
CA VAL A 256 12.99 5.58 7.32
C VAL A 256 14.52 5.57 7.20
N PRO A 257 15.09 5.78 5.99
CA PRO A 257 16.53 5.72 5.78
C PRO A 257 17.32 6.67 6.69
N ALA A 258 18.50 6.22 7.13
CA ALA A 258 19.39 7.03 7.95
C ALA A 258 19.87 8.30 7.22
N ASP A 259 20.10 8.21 5.91
CA ASP A 259 20.36 9.37 5.05
C ASP A 259 19.04 10.04 4.62
N TYR A 260 18.40 10.65 5.61
CA TYR A 260 17.06 11.23 5.46
C TYR A 260 17.02 12.38 4.46
N GLU A 261 18.04 13.24 4.41
CA GLU A 261 18.07 14.39 3.49
C GLU A 261 18.19 13.94 2.02
N ALA A 262 18.99 12.92 1.74
CA ALA A 262 19.05 12.34 0.40
C ALA A 262 17.71 11.68 0.01
N ALA A 263 17.06 11.00 0.96
CA ALA A 263 15.73 10.42 0.75
C ALA A 263 14.69 11.51 0.45
N VAL A 264 14.68 12.60 1.21
CA VAL A 264 13.80 13.76 0.98
C VAL A 264 13.99 14.35 -0.41
N ALA A 265 15.23 14.54 -0.85
CA ALA A 265 15.52 15.06 -2.19
C ALA A 265 14.98 14.13 -3.30
N ASP A 266 15.15 12.80 -3.17
CA ASP A 266 14.58 11.84 -4.12
C ASP A 266 13.04 11.85 -4.09
N TRP A 267 12.45 11.84 -2.89
CA TRP A 267 11.01 11.84 -2.70
C TRP A 267 10.35 13.05 -3.34
N LEU A 268 10.83 14.27 -3.05
CA LEU A 268 10.25 15.49 -3.61
C LEU A 268 10.45 15.57 -5.14
N GLY A 269 11.47 14.91 -5.70
CA GLY A 269 11.68 14.78 -7.14
C GLY A 269 10.64 13.94 -7.88
N LEU A 270 9.78 13.20 -7.15
CA LEU A 270 8.72 12.38 -7.72
C LEU A 270 7.49 13.18 -8.16
N ALA A 271 7.35 14.44 -7.75
CA ALA A 271 6.21 15.27 -8.14
C ALA A 271 6.05 15.30 -9.67
N THR A 272 4.81 15.22 -10.17
CA THR A 272 4.53 15.22 -11.60
C THR A 272 5.20 16.39 -12.33
N ASP A 273 5.82 16.10 -13.47
CA ASP A 273 6.47 17.13 -14.30
C ASP A 273 5.44 18.09 -14.90
N PRO A 274 5.75 19.40 -15.01
CA PRO A 274 4.92 20.34 -15.75
C PRO A 274 4.68 19.87 -17.20
N GLY A 275 3.42 19.83 -17.61
CA GLY A 275 3.03 19.37 -18.95
C GLY A 275 2.90 17.85 -19.12
N ALA A 276 3.00 17.06 -18.05
CA ALA A 276 2.68 15.63 -18.11
C ALA A 276 1.21 15.41 -18.50
N VAL A 277 0.98 14.38 -19.32
CA VAL A 277 -0.35 14.01 -19.82
C VAL A 277 -0.93 12.90 -18.94
N PHE A 278 -2.22 13.04 -18.63
CA PHE A 278 -3.01 12.09 -17.87
C PHE A 278 -3.96 11.35 -18.82
#